data_AF-A0A9E5M2E8-F1
#
_entry.id   AF-A0A9E5M2E8-F1
#
_cell.length_a   1.000
_cell.length_b   1.000
_cell.length_c   1.000
_cell.angle_alpha   90.00
_cell.angle_beta   90.00
_cell.angle_gamma   90.00
#
_symmetry.space_group_name_H-M   'P 1'
#
loop_
_entity.id
_entity.type
_entity.pdbx_description
1 polymer ?
#
loop_
_entity_poly.entity_id
_entity_poly.type
_entity_poly.pdbx_seq_one_letter_code
_entity_poly.pdbx_strand_id
1 'polypeptide(L)'
;MKLKLLFALVTVSLTLCVAHAEVVKFDILEKTIAFEGRIFPNVGTYTLIKAKATIALDPNDKRNAVITDLSFAPKNYKGQVEAVADVVVLQPTNPQAGNQTLLVDIPNRGRKLAPQLFDDSPQPGANNAVKSQDAGIGYLHRQGYTMAWIGWQGDIPSEPQQLAMQAPSAIGIQGMARDEFQFDHLTNPISVKLSAAIENPSSVKATVRAHWTHTRQTPADLKIKVIGPQSIEISRPEGFDAGALWIS
;
A
#
# COMPACT_ATOMS: atom_id res chain seq x y z
N MET A 1 -58.60 15.05 42.72
CA MET A 1 -57.55 15.58 41.83
C MET A 1 -56.18 15.20 42.38
N LYS A 2 -55.55 14.13 41.87
CA LYS A 2 -54.12 13.81 42.09
C LYS A 2 -53.60 13.13 40.82
N LEU A 3 -52.82 13.85 40.03
CA LEU A 3 -52.19 13.36 38.80
C LEU A 3 -50.82 12.78 39.17
N LYS A 4 -50.59 11.48 38.89
CA LYS A 4 -49.27 10.85 39.02
C LYS A 4 -48.62 10.84 37.63
N LEU A 5 -47.57 11.64 37.43
CA LEU A 5 -46.68 11.51 36.28
C LEU A 5 -45.70 10.36 36.55
N LEU A 6 -45.68 9.34 35.69
CA LEU A 6 -44.57 8.40 35.58
C LEU A 6 -43.60 8.93 34.51
N PHE A 7 -42.36 9.19 34.91
CA PHE A 7 -41.24 9.37 33.97
C PHE A 7 -40.69 7.98 33.61
N ALA A 8 -40.80 7.58 32.35
CA ALA A 8 -40.11 6.41 31.83
C ALA A 8 -38.70 6.83 31.38
N LEU A 9 -37.68 6.33 32.08
CA LEU A 9 -36.28 6.51 31.71
C LEU A 9 -35.95 5.52 30.58
N VAL A 10 -35.74 6.01 29.37
CA VAL A 10 -35.29 5.19 28.23
C VAL A 10 -33.77 5.08 28.30
N THR A 11 -33.28 3.93 28.76
CA THR A 11 -31.85 3.62 28.76
C THR A 11 -31.46 3.14 27.35
N VAL A 12 -30.78 3.99 26.59
CA VAL A 12 -30.18 3.61 25.30
C VAL A 12 -28.87 2.88 25.61
N SER A 13 -28.89 1.54 25.55
CA SER A 13 -27.67 0.74 25.60
C SER A 13 -26.90 0.89 24.29
N LEU A 14 -25.82 1.68 24.30
CA LEU A 14 -24.82 1.64 23.23
C LEU A 14 -24.10 0.27 23.31
N THR A 15 -24.49 -0.67 22.45
CA THR A 15 -23.64 -1.82 22.14
C THR A 15 -22.42 -1.34 21.38
N LEU A 16 -21.28 -1.29 22.05
CA LEU A 16 -19.97 -1.15 21.40
C LEU A 16 -19.77 -2.38 20.50
N CYS A 17 -20.00 -2.23 19.20
CA CYS A 17 -19.46 -3.17 18.23
C CYS A 17 -17.94 -3.06 18.32
N VAL A 18 -17.30 -4.03 18.97
CA VAL A 18 -15.85 -4.19 18.86
C VAL A 18 -15.58 -4.53 17.41
N ALA A 19 -15.03 -3.56 16.66
CA ALA A 19 -14.51 -3.83 15.33
C ALA A 19 -13.32 -4.78 15.51
N HIS A 20 -13.48 -6.04 15.12
CA HIS A 20 -12.34 -6.94 14.99
C HIS A 20 -11.52 -6.45 13.80
N ALA A 21 -10.40 -5.78 14.09
CA ALA A 21 -9.35 -5.57 13.13
C ALA A 21 -8.48 -6.84 13.11
N GLU A 22 -8.16 -7.34 11.92
CA GLU A 22 -7.22 -8.47 11.74
C GLU A 22 -5.76 -8.06 12.00
N VAL A 23 -5.52 -6.84 12.50
CA VAL A 23 -4.20 -6.37 12.94
C VAL A 23 -3.88 -7.01 14.29
N VAL A 24 -3.01 -8.02 14.26
CA VAL A 24 -2.60 -8.80 15.45
C VAL A 24 -1.35 -8.24 16.12
N LYS A 25 -0.62 -7.34 15.45
CA LYS A 25 0.58 -6.69 15.99
C LYS A 25 0.77 -5.31 15.39
N PHE A 26 1.21 -4.36 16.21
CA PHE A 26 1.60 -3.02 15.77
C PHE A 26 2.93 -2.62 16.42
N ASP A 27 4.02 -2.77 15.68
CA ASP A 27 5.37 -2.51 16.15
C ASP A 27 5.78 -1.08 15.82
N ILE A 28 5.95 -0.22 16.82
CA ILE A 28 6.53 1.12 16.64
C ILE A 28 8.05 0.96 16.48
N LEU A 29 8.56 1.35 15.32
CA LEU A 29 9.98 1.31 14.98
C LEU A 29 10.69 2.62 15.33
N GLU A 30 10.01 3.74 15.09
CA GLU A 30 10.54 5.08 15.30
C GLU A 30 9.43 5.98 15.83
N LYS A 31 9.77 6.84 16.81
CA LYS A 31 8.92 7.93 17.28
C LYS A 31 9.78 9.17 17.50
N THR A 32 9.65 10.16 16.64
CA THR A 32 10.49 11.36 16.61
C THR A 32 9.67 12.64 16.44
N ILE A 33 10.25 13.80 16.75
CA ILE A 33 9.64 15.09 16.43
C ILE A 33 9.76 15.31 14.92
N ALA A 34 8.64 15.67 14.28
CA ALA A 34 8.59 15.98 12.87
C ALA A 34 9.02 17.44 12.59
N PHE A 35 9.40 17.70 11.35
CA PHE A 35 9.57 19.05 10.80
C PHE A 35 10.50 19.97 11.61
N GLU A 36 11.59 19.42 12.17
CA GLU A 36 12.54 20.13 13.03
C GLU A 36 11.87 20.86 14.21
N GLY A 37 10.72 20.37 14.67
CA GLY A 37 9.97 20.98 15.77
C GLY A 37 9.19 22.24 15.37
N ARG A 38 8.89 22.43 14.07
CA ARG A 38 8.01 23.51 13.60
C ARG A 38 6.72 23.54 14.42
N ILE A 39 6.39 24.74 14.91
CA ILE A 39 5.17 24.98 15.71
C ILE A 39 4.05 25.40 14.75
N PHE A 40 2.93 24.69 14.80
CA PHE A 40 1.71 25.05 14.11
C PHE A 40 0.78 25.79 15.07
N PRO A 41 0.28 27.00 14.72
CA PRO A 41 -0.62 27.76 15.57
C PRO A 41 -1.79 26.94 16.08
N ASN A 42 -2.13 27.09 17.37
CA ASN A 42 -3.22 26.41 18.08
C ASN A 42 -3.09 24.89 18.26
N VAL A 43 -2.08 24.24 17.66
CA VAL A 43 -1.88 22.77 17.71
C VAL A 43 -0.56 22.39 18.39
N GLY A 44 0.51 23.15 18.14
CA GLY A 44 1.85 22.88 18.65
C GLY A 44 2.73 22.12 17.66
N THR A 45 3.61 21.24 18.15
CA THR A 45 4.50 20.41 17.32
C THR A 45 3.83 19.10 16.90
N TYR A 46 4.44 18.41 15.95
CA TYR A 46 4.00 17.09 15.49
C TYR A 46 5.02 16.01 15.81
N THR A 47 4.51 14.81 16.07
CA THR A 47 5.30 13.58 16.24
C THR A 47 5.13 12.69 15.00
N LEU A 48 6.25 12.27 14.43
CA LEU A 48 6.34 11.24 13.40
C LEU A 48 6.47 9.87 14.09
N ILE A 49 5.62 8.94 13.69
CA ILE A 49 5.68 7.54 14.11
C ILE A 49 5.85 6.70 12.85
N LYS A 50 6.87 5.84 12.82
CA LYS A 50 7.01 4.78 11.81
C LYS A 50 6.80 3.44 12.50
N ALA A 51 5.98 2.60 11.90
CA ALA A 51 5.56 1.34 12.48
C ALA A 51 5.39 0.25 11.42
N LYS A 52 5.25 -0.98 11.88
CA LYS A 52 4.78 -2.12 11.07
C LYS A 52 3.50 -2.68 11.69
N ALA A 53 2.49 -2.92 10.86
CA ALA A 53 1.24 -3.57 11.25
C ALA A 53 1.23 -5.00 10.67
N THR A 54 1.15 -6.00 11.54
CA THR A 54 0.95 -7.40 11.13
C THR A 54 -0.54 -7.69 11.08
N ILE A 55 -1.01 -8.10 9.91
CA ILE A 55 -2.38 -8.52 9.64
C ILE A 55 -2.39 -10.05 9.57
N ALA A 56 -3.33 -10.72 10.23
CA ALA A 56 -3.46 -12.17 10.19
C ALA A 56 -4.87 -12.58 9.74
N LEU A 57 -4.98 -13.19 8.57
CA LEU A 57 -6.24 -13.55 7.94
C LEU A 57 -6.54 -15.03 8.13
N ASP A 58 -7.77 -15.37 8.54
CA ASP A 58 -8.24 -16.76 8.47
C ASP A 58 -8.62 -17.11 7.01
N PRO A 59 -7.92 -18.05 6.35
CA PRO A 59 -8.24 -18.45 4.99
C PRO A 59 -9.61 -19.16 4.84
N ASN A 60 -10.22 -19.62 5.95
CA ASN A 60 -11.54 -20.24 5.93
C ASN A 60 -12.68 -19.24 6.16
N ASP A 61 -12.37 -17.98 6.49
CA ASP A 61 -13.38 -16.95 6.63
C ASP A 61 -13.95 -16.57 5.26
N LYS A 62 -15.28 -16.64 5.13
CA LYS A 62 -15.99 -16.29 3.89
C LYS A 62 -15.71 -14.86 3.42
N ARG A 63 -15.38 -13.94 4.33
CA ARG A 63 -15.01 -12.55 4.02
C ARG A 63 -13.67 -12.47 3.28
N ASN A 64 -12.78 -13.43 3.52
CA ASN A 64 -11.46 -13.52 2.90
C ASN A 64 -11.47 -14.32 1.59
N ALA A 65 -12.59 -14.95 1.22
CA ALA A 65 -12.71 -15.76 0.01
C ALA A 65 -12.52 -14.96 -1.30
N VAL A 66 -12.58 -13.63 -1.23
CA VAL A 66 -12.27 -12.74 -2.37
C VAL A 66 -10.76 -12.64 -2.64
N ILE A 67 -9.92 -13.03 -1.68
CA ILE A 67 -8.46 -12.96 -1.81
C ILE A 67 -7.99 -14.25 -2.50
N THR A 68 -7.59 -14.10 -3.76
CA THR A 68 -7.07 -15.19 -4.59
C THR A 68 -5.91 -15.90 -3.90
N ASP A 69 -5.92 -17.23 -3.98
CA ASP A 69 -4.87 -18.12 -3.50
C ASP A 69 -4.49 -18.02 -2.01
N LEU A 70 -5.29 -17.34 -1.19
CA LEU A 70 -5.02 -17.18 0.24
C LEU A 70 -4.87 -18.54 0.95
N SER A 71 -5.64 -19.55 0.55
CA SER A 71 -5.55 -20.90 1.12
C SER A 71 -4.21 -21.59 0.88
N PHE A 72 -3.48 -21.18 -0.16
CA PHE A 72 -2.18 -21.71 -0.55
C PHE A 72 -1.00 -20.93 0.05
N ALA A 73 -1.24 -19.83 0.74
CA ALA A 73 -0.17 -19.10 1.42
C ALA A 73 0.32 -19.82 2.70
N PRO A 74 1.58 -19.59 3.11
CA PRO A 74 2.08 -20.04 4.40
C PRO A 74 1.20 -19.56 5.57
N LYS A 75 0.96 -20.44 6.53
CA LYS A 75 0.13 -20.18 7.71
C LYS A 75 0.98 -20.16 8.98
N ASN A 76 0.66 -19.27 9.90
CA ASN A 76 1.25 -19.25 11.24
C ASN A 76 0.72 -20.43 12.09
N TYR A 77 1.19 -20.54 13.33
CA TYR A 77 0.78 -21.60 14.26
C TYR A 77 -0.72 -21.60 14.63
N LYS A 78 -1.44 -20.50 14.34
CA LYS A 78 -2.90 -20.40 14.50
C LYS A 78 -3.67 -20.75 13.23
N GLY A 79 -2.99 -21.16 12.16
CA GLY A 79 -3.61 -21.44 10.87
C GLY A 79 -3.98 -20.21 10.06
N GLN A 80 -3.52 -19.02 10.46
CA GLN A 80 -3.80 -17.75 9.77
C GLN A 80 -2.67 -17.39 8.81
N VAL A 81 -2.99 -16.67 7.74
CA VAL A 81 -2.01 -16.13 6.78
C VAL A 81 -1.64 -14.72 7.18
N GLU A 82 -0.34 -14.42 7.27
CA GLU A 82 0.13 -13.11 7.72
C GLU A 82 0.60 -12.22 6.56
N ALA A 83 0.31 -10.92 6.67
CA ALA A 83 0.88 -9.85 5.86
C ALA A 83 1.40 -8.74 6.78
N VAL A 84 2.44 -8.01 6.35
CA VAL A 84 3.00 -6.91 7.14
C VAL A 84 3.00 -5.62 6.33
N ALA A 85 2.27 -4.61 6.80
CA ALA A 85 2.21 -3.30 6.17
C ALA A 85 3.13 -2.30 6.88
N ASP A 86 3.84 -1.48 6.12
CA ASP A 86 4.49 -0.28 6.66
C ASP A 86 3.41 0.75 7.04
N VAL A 87 3.57 1.38 8.21
CA VAL A 87 2.65 2.41 8.68
C VAL A 87 3.43 3.66 9.08
N VAL A 88 2.98 4.81 8.61
CA VAL A 88 3.46 6.11 9.08
C VAL A 88 2.30 6.87 9.67
N VAL A 89 2.50 7.45 10.85
CA VAL A 89 1.53 8.35 11.48
C VAL A 89 2.22 9.69 11.76
N LEU A 90 1.53 10.79 11.42
CA LEU A 90 1.86 12.13 11.86
C LEU A 90 0.71 12.63 12.73
N GLN A 91 1.00 12.93 13.99
CA GLN A 91 -0.02 13.40 14.94
C GLN A 91 0.49 14.60 15.73
N PRO A 92 -0.40 15.48 16.24
CA PRO A 92 -0.02 16.47 17.23
C PRO A 92 0.73 15.83 18.41
N THR A 93 1.83 16.42 18.83
CA THR A 93 2.61 15.93 19.99
C THR A 93 1.77 15.96 21.27
N ASN A 94 0.88 16.95 21.40
CA ASN A 94 -0.22 16.93 22.35
C ASN A 94 -1.52 16.51 21.63
N PRO A 95 -1.99 15.25 21.79
CA PRO A 95 -3.19 14.78 21.09
C PRO A 95 -4.47 15.56 21.43
N GLN A 96 -4.52 16.23 22.59
CA GLN A 96 -5.68 17.05 22.99
C GLN A 96 -5.76 18.37 22.21
N ALA A 97 -4.65 18.81 21.62
CA ALA A 97 -4.61 19.99 20.74
C ALA A 97 -4.98 19.65 19.28
N GLY A 98 -5.18 18.37 18.95
CA GLY A 98 -5.66 17.94 17.65
C GLY A 98 -7.17 18.10 17.48
N ASN A 99 -7.64 18.06 16.24
CA ASN A 99 -9.06 18.15 15.89
C ASN A 99 -9.82 16.82 16.00
N GLN A 100 -9.21 15.82 16.64
CA GLN A 100 -9.76 14.47 16.82
C GLN A 100 -10.18 13.77 15.51
N THR A 101 -9.61 14.18 14.38
CA THR A 101 -9.90 13.59 13.07
C THR A 101 -8.66 12.91 12.50
N LEU A 102 -8.83 11.67 12.04
CA LEU A 102 -7.81 10.90 11.34
C LEU A 102 -8.02 11.01 9.82
N LEU A 103 -7.03 11.51 9.12
CA LEU A 103 -6.93 11.43 7.67
C LEU A 103 -6.09 10.21 7.30
N VAL A 104 -6.70 9.23 6.64
CA VAL A 104 -5.99 8.07 6.10
C VAL A 104 -5.76 8.30 4.61
N ASP A 105 -4.50 8.30 4.19
CA ASP A 105 -4.10 8.40 2.79
C ASP A 105 -3.45 7.09 2.35
N ILE A 106 -3.99 6.53 1.26
CA ILE A 106 -3.50 5.27 0.68
C ILE A 106 -2.34 5.62 -0.26
N PRO A 107 -1.07 5.28 0.08
CA PRO A 107 0.08 5.69 -0.69
C PRO A 107 0.01 5.16 -2.13
N ASN A 108 0.28 6.03 -3.09
CA ASN A 108 0.38 5.63 -4.50
C ASN A 108 1.81 5.18 -4.79
N ARG A 109 2.01 3.88 -5.07
CA ARG A 109 3.34 3.26 -5.23
C ARG A 109 4.28 3.55 -4.05
N GLY A 110 3.72 3.60 -2.85
CA GLY A 110 4.44 3.91 -1.61
C GLY A 110 4.68 5.39 -1.35
N ARG A 111 4.22 6.30 -2.22
CA ARG A 111 4.31 7.76 -2.04
C ARG A 111 3.06 8.32 -1.35
N LYS A 112 3.26 9.05 -0.26
CA LYS A 112 2.25 9.85 0.45
C LYS A 112 1.78 10.99 -0.46
N LEU A 113 0.48 11.14 -0.67
CA LEU A 113 -0.09 12.15 -1.57
C LEU A 113 -0.61 13.38 -0.82
N ALA A 114 -1.17 13.17 0.38
CA ALA A 114 -1.76 14.23 1.19
C ALA A 114 -0.83 15.44 1.45
N PRO A 115 0.48 15.28 1.73
CA PRO A 115 1.35 16.43 1.96
C PRO A 115 1.45 17.35 0.74
N GLN A 116 1.47 16.78 -0.47
CA GLN A 116 1.47 17.56 -1.71
C GLN A 116 0.11 18.22 -1.96
N LEU A 117 -0.98 17.49 -1.74
CA LEU A 117 -2.33 17.92 -2.13
C LEU A 117 -2.92 18.98 -1.19
N PHE A 118 -2.58 18.93 0.10
CA PHE A 118 -3.19 19.80 1.10
C PHE A 118 -2.20 20.78 1.73
N ASP A 119 -0.92 20.40 1.82
CA ASP A 119 0.10 21.19 2.52
C ASP A 119 1.10 21.86 1.56
N ASP A 120 0.92 21.76 0.24
CA ASP A 120 1.86 22.27 -0.78
C ASP A 120 3.32 21.86 -0.49
N SER A 121 3.53 20.65 0.04
CA SER A 121 4.88 20.16 0.36
C SER A 121 5.76 20.08 -0.89
N PRO A 122 7.04 20.50 -0.79
CA PRO A 122 7.95 20.59 -1.94
C PRO A 122 8.19 19.23 -2.61
N GLN A 123 8.39 19.25 -3.93
CA GLN A 123 8.71 18.07 -4.74
C GLN A 123 10.16 18.12 -5.25
N PRO A 124 10.86 16.97 -5.35
CA PRO A 124 10.46 15.67 -4.79
C PRO A 124 10.59 15.67 -3.26
N GLY A 125 9.77 14.88 -2.56
CA GLY A 125 9.89 14.79 -1.10
C GLY A 125 8.61 14.57 -0.30
N ALA A 126 7.50 14.18 -0.93
CA ALA A 126 6.22 13.97 -0.24
C ALA A 126 6.30 12.96 0.92
N ASN A 127 7.34 12.11 0.95
CA ASN A 127 7.57 11.16 2.03
C ASN A 127 8.35 11.70 3.23
N ASN A 128 9.01 12.84 3.06
CA ASN A 128 9.77 13.49 4.12
C ASN A 128 8.87 14.12 5.17
N ALA A 129 9.34 14.12 6.41
CA ALA A 129 8.70 14.79 7.53
C ALA A 129 9.75 15.25 8.57
N VAL A 130 10.98 15.48 8.11
CA VAL A 130 12.13 15.73 8.98
C VAL A 130 12.41 17.22 9.05
N LYS A 131 12.54 17.89 7.91
CA LYS A 131 12.86 19.31 7.80
C LYS A 131 11.62 20.18 7.95
N SER A 132 11.79 21.39 8.49
CA SER A 132 10.68 22.36 8.63
C SER A 132 9.94 22.63 7.31
N GLN A 133 10.67 22.65 6.19
CA GLN A 133 10.13 22.83 4.84
C GLN A 133 9.29 21.65 4.32
N ASP A 134 9.47 20.44 4.85
CA ASP A 134 8.74 19.25 4.39
C ASP A 134 7.23 19.37 4.68
N ALA A 135 6.86 20.17 5.68
CA ALA A 135 5.47 20.50 6.00
C ALA A 135 4.83 21.48 5.01
N GLY A 136 5.56 22.05 4.06
CA GLY A 136 5.06 23.06 3.13
C GLY A 136 4.35 24.23 3.83
N ILE A 137 3.15 24.60 3.35
CA ILE A 137 2.27 25.54 4.04
C ILE A 137 1.71 24.95 5.33
N GLY A 138 1.54 23.64 5.47
CA GLY A 138 1.11 22.96 6.70
C GLY A 138 -0.35 23.24 7.08
N TYR A 139 -1.24 23.29 6.10
CA TYR A 139 -2.68 23.45 6.32
C TYR A 139 -3.25 22.38 7.25
N LEU A 140 -3.03 21.10 6.96
CA LEU A 140 -3.55 19.99 7.77
C LEU A 140 -2.99 20.01 9.20
N HIS A 141 -1.72 20.37 9.34
CA HIS A 141 -1.07 20.49 10.64
C HIS A 141 -1.63 21.64 11.49
N ARG A 142 -1.93 22.79 10.87
CA ARG A 142 -2.62 23.91 11.54
C ARG A 142 -4.06 23.60 11.92
N GLN A 143 -4.71 22.71 11.18
CA GLN A 143 -6.05 22.24 11.51
C GLN A 143 -6.03 21.12 12.56
N GLY A 144 -4.87 20.60 12.95
CA GLY A 144 -4.75 19.61 14.03
C GLY A 144 -5.09 18.18 13.63
N TYR A 145 -5.04 17.84 12.34
CA TYR A 145 -5.29 16.46 11.89
C TYR A 145 -4.20 15.51 12.39
N THR A 146 -4.62 14.30 12.75
CA THR A 146 -3.74 13.14 12.72
C THR A 146 -3.81 12.54 11.32
N MET A 147 -2.68 12.19 10.74
CA MET A 147 -2.57 11.61 9.40
C MET A 147 -1.92 10.23 9.50
N ALA A 148 -2.43 9.27 8.75
CA ALA A 148 -1.87 7.93 8.66
C ALA A 148 -1.74 7.46 7.21
N TRP A 149 -0.68 6.71 6.96
CA TRP A 149 -0.39 6.07 5.68
C TRP A 149 -0.10 4.61 5.92
N ILE A 150 -0.68 3.75 5.08
CA ILE A 150 -0.58 2.30 5.20
C ILE A 150 -0.08 1.76 3.87
N GLY A 151 1.09 1.14 3.87
CA GLY A 151 1.62 0.44 2.70
C GLY A 151 0.68 -0.69 2.31
N TRP A 152 0.21 -0.67 1.07
CA TRP A 152 -0.76 -1.64 0.55
C TRP A 152 -0.21 -2.47 -0.62
N GLN A 153 0.80 -1.93 -1.30
CA GLN A 153 1.31 -2.50 -2.54
C GLN A 153 2.37 -3.56 -2.22
N GLY A 154 2.15 -4.79 -2.69
CA GLY A 154 2.94 -5.98 -2.36
C GLY A 154 4.13 -6.27 -3.28
N ASP A 155 4.22 -5.59 -4.42
CA ASP A 155 5.20 -5.81 -5.49
C ASP A 155 6.29 -4.73 -5.55
N ILE A 156 6.36 -3.86 -4.54
CA ILE A 156 7.41 -2.85 -4.37
C ILE A 156 8.23 -3.12 -3.10
N PRO A 157 9.52 -2.72 -3.06
CA PRO A 157 10.33 -2.92 -1.87
C PRO A 157 9.91 -1.93 -0.77
N SER A 158 10.12 -2.35 0.48
CA SER A 158 10.02 -1.50 1.67
C SER A 158 11.36 -0.78 1.86
N GLU A 159 11.47 0.44 1.32
CA GLU A 159 12.70 1.24 1.33
C GLU A 159 12.50 2.57 2.08
N PRO A 160 13.58 3.29 2.45
CA PRO A 160 13.45 4.66 2.91
C PRO A 160 12.61 5.48 1.93
N GLN A 161 11.57 6.16 2.43
CA GLN A 161 10.62 6.92 1.62
C GLN A 161 9.79 6.08 0.63
N GLN A 162 9.56 4.78 0.88
CA GLN A 162 8.62 3.97 0.10
C GLN A 162 7.85 3.02 1.03
N LEU A 163 6.55 3.25 1.17
CA LEU A 163 5.68 2.41 2.01
C LEU A 163 5.16 1.21 1.21
N ALA A 164 5.43 0.00 1.69
CA ALA A 164 5.03 -1.23 1.02
C ALA A 164 4.24 -2.16 1.96
N MET A 165 3.67 -3.21 1.38
CA MET A 165 3.20 -4.37 2.12
C MET A 165 4.10 -5.56 1.79
N GLN A 166 4.48 -6.32 2.81
CA GLN A 166 4.99 -7.68 2.65
C GLN A 166 3.78 -8.60 2.60
N ALA A 167 3.28 -8.82 1.39
CA ALA A 167 2.19 -9.76 1.14
C ALA A 167 2.71 -11.20 1.11
N PRO A 168 1.93 -12.18 1.59
CA PRO A 168 2.30 -13.59 1.49
C PRO A 168 2.25 -14.06 0.03
N SER A 169 3.15 -14.96 -0.34
CA SER A 169 3.10 -15.65 -1.63
C SER A 169 2.44 -17.02 -1.46
N ALA A 170 1.53 -17.36 -2.39
CA ALA A 170 1.02 -18.72 -2.49
C ALA A 170 2.16 -19.72 -2.79
N ILE A 171 2.08 -20.91 -2.22
CA ILE A 171 3.08 -21.98 -2.38
C ILE A 171 2.43 -23.25 -2.96
N GLY A 172 3.22 -24.01 -3.72
CA GLY A 172 2.79 -25.31 -4.26
C GLY A 172 1.83 -25.23 -5.46
N ILE A 173 1.62 -24.05 -6.04
CA ILE A 173 0.85 -23.88 -7.28
C ILE A 173 1.75 -24.23 -8.47
N GLN A 174 1.26 -25.12 -9.35
CA GLN A 174 1.93 -25.51 -10.59
C GLN A 174 1.00 -25.24 -11.77
N GLY A 175 1.58 -24.88 -12.91
CA GLY A 175 0.85 -24.67 -14.16
C GLY A 175 1.35 -23.48 -14.94
N MET A 176 0.54 -23.06 -15.91
CA MET A 176 0.81 -21.87 -16.72
C MET A 176 0.67 -20.61 -15.87
N ALA A 177 1.75 -19.88 -15.69
CA ALA A 177 1.73 -18.50 -15.20
C ALA A 177 1.53 -17.54 -16.38
N ARG A 178 0.92 -16.39 -16.09
CA ARG A 178 0.84 -15.27 -17.02
C ARG A 178 1.09 -13.98 -16.25
N ASP A 179 2.09 -13.23 -16.67
CA ASP A 179 2.36 -11.89 -16.16
C ASP A 179 1.95 -10.84 -17.21
N GLU A 180 1.42 -9.70 -16.76
CA GLU A 180 1.14 -8.54 -17.61
C GLU A 180 1.89 -7.32 -17.09
N PHE A 181 2.72 -6.71 -17.95
CA PHE A 181 3.49 -5.53 -17.61
C PHE A 181 3.03 -4.32 -18.43
N GLN A 182 3.06 -3.15 -17.80
CA GLN A 182 3.00 -1.85 -18.47
C GLN A 182 4.19 -1.04 -17.97
N PHE A 183 4.94 -0.43 -18.88
CA PHE A 183 6.12 0.35 -18.51
C PHE A 183 5.80 1.85 -18.66
N ASP A 184 6.28 2.69 -17.76
CA ASP A 184 6.13 4.15 -17.87
C ASP A 184 7.42 4.81 -18.42
N HIS A 185 8.30 4.01 -19.01
CA HIS A 185 9.59 4.42 -19.55
C HIS A 185 9.97 3.67 -20.84
N LEU A 186 10.94 4.23 -21.59
CA LEU A 186 11.37 3.72 -22.90
C LEU A 186 12.59 2.80 -22.85
N THR A 187 13.08 2.42 -21.65
CA THR A 187 14.22 1.49 -21.51
C THR A 187 13.98 0.24 -22.36
N ASN A 188 14.98 -0.10 -23.18
CA ASN A 188 14.94 -1.21 -24.11
C ASN A 188 16.38 -1.74 -24.34
N PRO A 189 16.68 -3.01 -24.07
CA PRO A 189 15.77 -4.01 -23.52
C PRO A 189 15.41 -3.74 -22.05
N ILE A 190 14.30 -4.33 -21.59
CA ILE A 190 13.81 -4.20 -20.21
C ILE A 190 13.86 -5.53 -19.48
N SER A 191 14.45 -5.51 -18.27
CA SER A 191 14.49 -6.67 -17.38
C SER A 191 13.29 -6.65 -16.45
N VAL A 192 12.56 -7.76 -16.38
CA VAL A 192 11.45 -7.94 -15.45
C VAL A 192 11.58 -9.25 -14.68
N LYS A 193 11.08 -9.23 -13.44
CA LYS A 193 10.92 -10.42 -12.62
C LYS A 193 9.49 -10.94 -12.80
N LEU A 194 9.35 -12.21 -13.13
CA LEU A 194 8.07 -12.89 -13.28
C LEU A 194 7.44 -13.20 -11.92
N SER A 195 6.13 -13.45 -11.86
CA SER A 195 5.47 -13.88 -10.61
C SER A 195 5.83 -15.31 -10.22
N ALA A 196 6.19 -16.16 -11.18
CA ALA A 196 6.53 -17.57 -10.99
C ALA A 196 7.91 -17.93 -11.53
N ALA A 197 8.52 -18.98 -10.97
CA ALA A 197 9.78 -19.53 -11.45
C ALA A 197 9.62 -20.17 -12.85
N ILE A 198 10.67 -20.08 -13.65
CA ILE A 198 10.74 -20.63 -15.01
C ILE A 198 11.30 -22.05 -14.93
N GLU A 199 10.42 -23.05 -15.09
CA GLU A 199 10.84 -24.46 -15.12
C GLU A 199 11.50 -24.83 -16.47
N ASN A 200 10.93 -24.33 -17.58
CA ASN A 200 11.44 -24.56 -18.93
C ASN A 200 11.66 -23.23 -19.65
N PRO A 201 12.90 -22.79 -19.87
CA PRO A 201 13.18 -21.55 -20.59
C PRO A 201 12.58 -21.47 -22.00
N SER A 202 12.37 -22.62 -22.66
CA SER A 202 11.79 -22.68 -24.01
C SER A 202 10.26 -22.53 -24.03
N SER A 203 9.60 -22.61 -22.88
CA SER A 203 8.13 -22.42 -22.80
C SER A 203 7.73 -20.96 -22.67
N VAL A 204 8.68 -20.07 -22.40
CA VAL A 204 8.43 -18.63 -22.25
C VAL A 204 8.05 -18.03 -23.59
N LYS A 205 6.91 -17.35 -23.63
CA LYS A 205 6.38 -16.65 -24.80
C LYS A 205 6.14 -15.19 -24.43
N ALA A 206 6.09 -14.32 -25.41
CA ALA A 206 5.70 -12.93 -25.20
C ALA A 206 4.66 -12.52 -26.23
N THR A 207 3.69 -11.73 -25.81
CA THR A 207 2.80 -11.00 -26.72
C THR A 207 2.73 -9.54 -26.29
N VAL A 208 2.37 -8.66 -27.23
CA VAL A 208 2.24 -7.22 -26.98
C VAL A 208 0.90 -6.70 -27.51
N ARG A 209 0.33 -5.69 -26.86
CA ARG A 209 -0.83 -4.92 -27.35
C ARG A 209 -0.69 -3.45 -26.98
N ALA A 210 -1.13 -2.55 -27.86
CA ALA A 210 -1.04 -1.11 -27.61
C ALA A 210 -2.07 -0.60 -26.59
N HIS A 211 -3.20 -1.30 -26.46
CA HIS A 211 -4.28 -0.95 -25.54
C HIS A 211 -4.96 -2.21 -25.00
N TRP A 212 -5.59 -2.15 -23.83
CA TRP A 212 -6.19 -3.31 -23.17
C TRP A 212 -7.36 -3.94 -23.95
N THR A 213 -8.00 -3.16 -24.84
CA THR A 213 -9.04 -3.64 -25.75
C THR A 213 -8.50 -4.23 -27.05
N HIS A 214 -7.22 -4.03 -27.38
CA HIS A 214 -6.63 -4.50 -28.63
C HIS A 214 -6.24 -5.97 -28.55
N THR A 215 -6.29 -6.64 -29.71
CA THR A 215 -5.81 -8.01 -29.87
C THR A 215 -4.31 -8.08 -29.60
N ARG A 216 -3.89 -9.15 -28.91
CA ARG A 216 -2.47 -9.46 -28.68
C ARG A 216 -1.76 -9.78 -30.00
N GLN A 217 -0.52 -9.35 -30.11
CA GLN A 217 0.33 -9.54 -31.29
C GLN A 217 1.66 -10.17 -30.92
N THR A 218 2.31 -10.81 -31.89
CA THR A 218 3.69 -11.30 -31.82
C THR A 218 4.49 -10.73 -33.00
N PRO A 219 4.84 -9.43 -32.99
CA PRO A 219 5.68 -8.83 -34.03
C PRO A 219 6.99 -9.59 -34.19
N ALA A 220 7.54 -9.65 -35.41
CA ALA A 220 8.75 -10.42 -35.69
C ALA A 220 10.00 -9.89 -34.95
N ASP A 221 9.98 -8.61 -34.58
CA ASP A 221 11.01 -7.89 -33.85
C ASP A 221 10.77 -7.88 -32.31
N LEU A 222 9.68 -8.47 -31.83
CA LEU A 222 9.49 -8.74 -30.40
C LEU A 222 10.43 -9.86 -29.96
N LYS A 223 11.39 -9.55 -29.07
CA LYS A 223 12.33 -10.54 -28.55
C LYS A 223 12.16 -10.72 -27.05
N ILE A 224 12.24 -11.97 -26.61
CA ILE A 224 12.28 -12.34 -25.19
C ILE A 224 13.50 -13.21 -24.94
N LYS A 225 14.16 -12.99 -23.82
CA LYS A 225 15.33 -13.75 -23.39
C LYS A 225 15.19 -14.09 -21.92
N VAL A 226 15.32 -15.37 -21.57
CA VAL A 226 15.42 -15.80 -20.17
C VAL A 226 16.81 -15.44 -19.65
N ILE A 227 16.87 -14.67 -18.56
CA ILE A 227 18.13 -14.19 -17.96
C ILE A 227 18.35 -14.70 -16.54
N GLY A 228 17.38 -15.44 -15.98
CA GLY A 228 17.49 -16.06 -14.66
C GLY A 228 16.31 -17.00 -14.37
N PRO A 229 16.28 -17.64 -13.19
CA PRO A 229 15.25 -18.61 -12.82
C PRO A 229 13.84 -17.99 -12.67
N GLN A 230 13.73 -16.67 -12.58
CA GLN A 230 12.46 -15.94 -12.46
C GLN A 230 12.54 -14.60 -13.22
N SER A 231 13.49 -14.46 -14.16
CA SER A 231 13.78 -13.16 -14.78
C SER A 231 13.90 -13.30 -16.29
N ILE A 232 13.29 -12.36 -16.99
CA ILE A 232 13.34 -12.24 -18.44
C ILE A 232 13.78 -10.84 -18.86
N GLU A 233 14.29 -10.74 -20.07
CA GLU A 233 14.58 -9.50 -20.77
C GLU A 233 13.67 -9.43 -22.00
N ILE A 234 12.96 -8.30 -22.16
CA ILE A 234 12.03 -8.05 -23.27
C ILE A 234 12.62 -6.94 -24.15
N SER A 235 12.73 -7.19 -25.45
CA SER A 235 13.04 -6.16 -26.45
C SER A 235 11.75 -5.70 -27.11
N ARG A 236 11.46 -4.40 -26.98
CA ARG A 236 10.26 -3.76 -27.53
C ARG A 236 10.30 -3.72 -29.07
N PRO A 237 9.23 -4.12 -29.78
CA PRO A 237 9.13 -3.97 -31.21
C PRO A 237 8.79 -2.52 -31.58
N GLU A 238 9.08 -2.14 -32.82
CA GLU A 238 8.77 -0.81 -33.33
C GLU A 238 7.26 -0.53 -33.32
N GLY A 239 6.88 0.75 -33.14
CA GLY A 239 5.49 1.20 -33.16
C GLY A 239 4.71 1.04 -31.85
N PHE A 240 5.34 0.52 -30.78
CA PHE A 240 4.77 0.49 -29.43
C PHE A 240 5.42 1.56 -28.54
N ASP A 241 4.62 2.23 -27.73
CA ASP A 241 5.10 3.20 -26.75
C ASP A 241 5.34 2.53 -25.38
N ALA A 242 5.59 3.36 -24.35
CA ALA A 242 5.75 2.88 -22.99
C ALA A 242 4.48 2.16 -22.48
N GLY A 243 3.29 2.68 -22.83
CA GLY A 243 1.99 2.23 -22.35
C GLY A 243 1.50 0.88 -22.90
N ALA A 244 2.25 0.25 -23.80
CA ALA A 244 1.96 -1.08 -24.30
C ALA A 244 1.94 -2.14 -23.17
N LEU A 245 1.04 -3.11 -23.30
CA LEU A 245 0.87 -4.21 -22.36
C LEU A 245 1.59 -5.46 -22.86
N TRP A 246 2.49 -5.99 -22.04
CA TRP A 246 3.39 -7.10 -22.34
C TRP A 246 2.97 -8.31 -21.57
N ILE A 247 2.79 -9.44 -22.24
CA ILE A 247 2.24 -10.62 -21.61
C ILE A 247 3.18 -11.79 -21.83
N SER A 248 3.69 -12.33 -20.74
CA SER A 248 4.59 -13.49 -20.73
C SER A 248 3.99 -14.69 -20.02
#